data_AF-A0A953FB99-F1
#
_entry.id   AF-A0A953FB99-F1
#
_cell.length_a   1.000
_cell.length_b   1.000
_cell.length_c   1.000
_cell.angle_alpha   90.00
_cell.angle_beta   90.00
_cell.angle_gamma   90.00
#
_symmetry.space_group_name_H-M   'P 1'
#
loop_
_entity.id
_entity.type
_entity.pdbx_description
1 polymer ?
#
loop_
_entity_poly.entity_id
_entity_poly.type
_entity_poly.pdbx_seq_one_letter_code
_entity_poly.pdbx_strand_id
1 'polypeptide(L)'
;MSYLITPSRIVVPQKTTPVKKVKSKQEQASIMAGLFALDYLLEGVQIIGYDWKFKYVNEALVTQSKHHTKREILGMSLLDLYPGIEFSEMFQALRNCMLLRESNKFEAELSFTHGNPSWFEMRVEPIEDGLMIFTLDITERKKSEDALKKLNENLEEKIESRTAQLQAKNKDIMDSLNYARKIQQAFLPKRSMLMDSFIESMVIYQPKDVVSGDFYWLRKDENYTYLAVADCTGHGVPGALVSMIGMEQLNNLVLELDSPAKMLENLNEVVSTALRQNERQEGSQDG
;
A
#
# COMPACT_ATOMS: atom_id res chain seq x y z
N MET A 1 -42.85 -34.16 89.68
CA MET A 1 -43.92 -34.72 88.82
C MET A 1 -43.63 -34.35 87.39
N SER A 2 -43.66 -35.17 86.36
CA SER A 2 -43.65 -36.62 86.17
C SER A 2 -43.36 -36.76 84.67
N TYR A 3 -42.26 -37.42 84.31
CA TYR A 3 -41.95 -37.79 82.93
C TYR A 3 -42.93 -38.89 82.48
N LEU A 4 -43.54 -38.73 81.32
CA LEU A 4 -44.27 -39.79 80.62
C LEU A 4 -43.78 -39.85 79.18
N ILE A 5 -43.13 -40.98 78.85
CA ILE A 5 -42.67 -41.41 77.53
C ILE A 5 -43.79 -42.25 76.90
N THR A 6 -44.11 -42.08 75.61
CA THR A 6 -44.71 -43.09 74.69
C THR A 6 -44.64 -42.57 73.22
N PRO A 7 -44.73 -43.40 72.16
CA PRO A 7 -43.58 -43.98 71.47
C PRO A 7 -43.42 -43.54 69.99
N SER A 8 -42.23 -43.75 69.45
CA SER A 8 -41.78 -43.43 68.09
C SER A 8 -42.55 -44.21 67.00
N ARG A 9 -43.09 -43.51 65.99
CA ARG A 9 -43.61 -44.10 64.75
C ARG A 9 -42.50 -44.13 63.69
N ILE A 10 -42.12 -45.34 63.29
CA ILE A 10 -41.19 -45.60 62.18
C ILE A 10 -41.92 -45.26 60.87
N VAL A 11 -41.42 -44.30 60.10
CA VAL A 11 -41.86 -44.02 58.72
C VAL A 11 -40.87 -44.66 57.76
N VAL A 12 -41.31 -45.68 57.04
CA VAL A 12 -40.56 -46.32 55.97
C VAL A 12 -40.51 -45.37 54.76
N PRO A 13 -39.34 -45.06 54.17
CA PRO A 13 -39.28 -44.21 52.98
C PRO A 13 -39.84 -44.97 51.77
N GLN A 14 -40.89 -44.43 51.12
CA GLN A 14 -41.37 -44.92 49.83
C GLN A 14 -40.31 -44.63 48.76
N LYS A 15 -39.87 -45.68 48.05
CA LYS A 15 -39.02 -45.57 46.85
C LYS A 15 -39.76 -44.78 45.78
N THR A 16 -39.31 -43.57 45.46
CA THR A 16 -39.73 -42.85 44.25
C THR A 16 -38.85 -43.27 43.08
N THR A 17 -39.45 -43.94 42.10
CA THR A 17 -38.86 -44.22 40.79
C THR A 17 -38.66 -42.91 40.01
N PRO A 18 -37.54 -42.71 39.28
CA PRO A 18 -37.34 -41.49 38.51
C PRO A 18 -38.18 -41.54 37.21
N VAL A 19 -39.13 -40.61 37.07
CA VAL A 19 -39.91 -40.42 35.84
C VAL A 19 -39.10 -39.58 34.86
N LYS A 20 -38.67 -40.15 33.72
CA LYS A 20 -38.15 -39.38 32.58
C LYS A 20 -39.27 -38.49 32.03
N LYS A 21 -39.14 -37.16 32.15
CA LYS A 21 -40.06 -36.20 31.51
C LYS A 21 -39.91 -36.25 29.99
N VAL A 22 -40.99 -36.56 29.28
CA VAL A 22 -41.08 -36.46 27.81
C VAL A 22 -41.34 -35.00 27.44
N LYS A 23 -40.48 -34.37 26.61
CA LYS A 23 -40.61 -32.97 26.16
C LYS A 23 -41.89 -32.76 25.34
N SER A 24 -42.54 -31.61 25.48
CA SER A 24 -43.81 -31.30 24.80
C SER A 24 -43.64 -31.14 23.27
N LYS A 25 -44.73 -31.34 22.50
CA LYS A 25 -44.72 -31.25 21.01
C LYS A 25 -44.26 -29.87 20.50
N GLN A 26 -44.53 -28.81 21.26
CA GLN A 26 -44.15 -27.44 20.92
C GLN A 26 -42.65 -27.17 21.18
N GLU A 27 -42.11 -27.67 22.30
CA GLU A 27 -40.66 -27.62 22.57
C GLU A 27 -39.86 -28.43 21.54
N GLN A 28 -40.37 -29.60 21.13
CA GLN A 28 -39.75 -30.39 20.07
C GLN A 28 -39.74 -29.64 18.73
N ALA A 29 -40.83 -28.95 18.38
CA ALA A 29 -40.89 -28.14 17.16
C ALA A 29 -39.91 -26.95 17.20
N SER A 30 -39.78 -26.25 18.34
CA SER A 30 -38.81 -25.15 18.51
C SER A 30 -37.35 -25.64 18.46
N ILE A 31 -37.04 -26.80 19.06
CA ILE A 31 -35.71 -27.41 18.98
C ILE A 31 -35.39 -27.79 17.52
N MET A 32 -36.34 -28.40 16.82
CA MET A 32 -36.18 -28.74 15.40
C MET A 32 -35.96 -27.49 14.54
N ALA A 33 -36.73 -26.43 14.75
CA ALA A 33 -36.55 -25.17 14.03
C ALA A 33 -35.18 -24.53 14.27
N GLY A 34 -34.68 -24.56 15.51
CA GLY A 34 -33.34 -24.10 15.85
C GLY A 34 -32.23 -24.93 15.19
N LEU A 35 -32.37 -26.26 15.15
CA LEU A 35 -31.42 -27.13 14.44
C LEU A 35 -31.44 -26.88 12.93
N PHE A 36 -32.62 -26.69 12.34
CA PHE A 36 -32.76 -26.38 10.90
C PHE A 36 -32.07 -25.06 10.54
N ALA A 37 -32.11 -24.05 11.41
CA ALA A 37 -31.44 -22.77 11.15
C ALA A 37 -29.91 -22.91 11.02
N LEU A 38 -29.30 -23.87 11.72
CA LEU A 38 -27.85 -24.14 11.64
C LEU A 38 -27.42 -24.75 10.31
N ASP A 39 -28.32 -25.48 9.62
CA ASP A 39 -28.05 -26.06 8.31
C ASP A 39 -27.96 -25.02 7.19
N TYR A 40 -28.51 -23.82 7.40
CA TYR A 40 -28.45 -22.72 6.42
C TYR A 40 -27.28 -21.76 6.64
N LEU A 41 -26.45 -21.97 7.68
CA LEU A 41 -25.24 -21.17 7.88
C LEU A 41 -24.17 -21.57 6.87
N LEU A 42 -23.48 -20.56 6.32
CA LEU A 42 -22.31 -20.76 5.45
C LEU A 42 -21.10 -21.28 6.22
N GLU A 43 -21.06 -21.03 7.53
CA GLU A 43 -20.06 -21.58 8.44
C GLU A 43 -20.34 -23.07 8.68
N GLY A 44 -19.26 -23.85 8.76
CA GLY A 44 -19.34 -25.22 9.24
C GLY A 44 -19.72 -25.22 10.72
N VAL A 45 -20.79 -25.91 11.08
CA VAL A 45 -21.25 -26.02 12.46
C VAL A 45 -21.11 -27.47 12.91
N GLN A 46 -20.53 -27.68 14.08
CA GLN A 46 -20.42 -28.99 14.72
C GLN A 46 -20.70 -28.90 16.22
N ILE A 47 -21.28 -29.96 16.76
CA ILE A 47 -21.46 -30.13 18.21
C ILE A 47 -20.70 -31.38 18.63
N ILE A 48 -19.82 -31.24 19.62
CA ILE A 48 -19.01 -32.34 20.15
C ILE A 48 -19.39 -32.55 21.62
N GLY A 49 -19.67 -33.79 22.00
CA GLY A 49 -19.96 -34.16 23.39
C GLY A 49 -18.73 -34.16 24.31
N TYR A 50 -18.95 -34.28 25.62
CA TYR A 50 -17.85 -34.49 26.59
C TYR A 50 -17.03 -35.77 26.32
N ASP A 51 -17.60 -36.72 25.59
CA ASP A 51 -16.95 -37.95 25.11
C ASP A 51 -16.16 -37.75 23.80
N TRP A 52 -16.00 -36.50 23.36
CA TRP A 52 -15.35 -36.11 22.10
C TRP A 52 -16.03 -36.62 20.84
N LYS A 53 -17.28 -37.09 20.93
CA LYS A 53 -18.04 -37.57 19.78
C LYS A 53 -18.86 -36.47 19.12
N PHE A 54 -18.91 -36.48 17.79
CA PHE A 54 -19.76 -35.56 17.04
C PHE A 54 -21.25 -35.91 17.25
N LYS A 55 -22.01 -34.98 17.81
CA LYS A 55 -23.47 -35.08 18.01
C LYS A 55 -24.25 -34.42 16.88
N TYR A 56 -23.68 -33.41 16.24
CA TYR A 56 -24.28 -32.69 15.12
C TYR A 56 -23.19 -32.16 14.21
N VAL A 57 -23.47 -32.14 12.90
CA VAL A 57 -22.71 -31.42 11.87
C VAL A 57 -23.67 -30.90 10.80
N ASN A 58 -23.41 -29.71 10.26
CA ASN A 58 -24.17 -29.17 9.14
C ASN A 58 -23.53 -29.50 7.78
N GLU A 59 -24.24 -29.19 6.68
CA GLU A 59 -23.76 -29.46 5.32
C GLU A 59 -22.52 -28.64 4.93
N ALA A 60 -22.39 -27.42 5.47
CA ALA A 60 -21.22 -26.57 5.23
C ALA A 60 -19.92 -27.22 5.75
N LEU A 61 -19.96 -27.78 6.97
CA LEU A 61 -18.81 -28.50 7.54
C LEU A 61 -18.48 -29.75 6.72
N VAL A 62 -19.49 -30.51 6.30
CA VAL A 62 -19.31 -31.72 5.47
C VAL A 62 -18.63 -31.35 4.15
N THR A 63 -19.06 -30.27 3.50
CA THR A 63 -18.46 -29.74 2.28
C THR A 63 -17.00 -29.32 2.50
N GLN A 64 -16.70 -28.66 3.62
CA GLN A 64 -15.34 -28.26 4.00
C GLN A 64 -14.44 -29.45 4.34
N SER A 65 -14.99 -30.52 4.92
CA SER A 65 -14.25 -31.73 5.29
C SER A 65 -13.78 -32.56 4.09
N LYS A 66 -14.37 -32.33 2.90
CA LYS A 66 -14.04 -32.88 1.56
C LYS A 66 -14.04 -34.41 1.41
N HIS A 67 -13.94 -35.19 2.50
CA HIS A 67 -13.64 -36.62 2.49
C HIS A 67 -14.55 -37.47 3.38
N HIS A 68 -15.43 -36.84 4.15
CA HIS A 68 -16.36 -37.55 5.02
C HIS A 68 -17.79 -37.10 4.76
N THR A 69 -18.70 -38.06 4.77
CA THR A 69 -20.13 -37.82 4.74
C THR A 69 -20.64 -37.51 6.15
N LYS A 70 -21.76 -36.78 6.25
CA LYS A 70 -22.45 -36.52 7.53
C LYS A 70 -22.64 -37.78 8.37
N ARG A 71 -22.97 -38.91 7.73
CA ARG A 71 -23.23 -40.19 8.41
C ARG A 71 -21.97 -40.83 8.97
N GLU A 72 -20.81 -40.60 8.34
CA GLU A 72 -19.53 -41.09 8.82
C GLU A 72 -19.06 -40.26 10.01
N ILE A 73 -19.25 -38.94 9.99
CA ILE A 73 -18.77 -38.06 11.07
C ILE A 73 -19.61 -38.26 12.35
N LEU A 74 -20.94 -38.36 12.22
CA LEU A 74 -21.84 -38.44 13.38
C LEU A 74 -21.57 -39.68 14.24
N GLY A 75 -21.34 -39.46 15.53
CA GLY A 75 -21.06 -40.50 16.51
C GLY A 75 -19.60 -41.00 16.52
N MET A 76 -18.75 -40.60 15.58
CA MET A 76 -17.31 -40.84 15.66
C MET A 76 -16.65 -39.89 16.66
N SER A 77 -15.55 -40.33 17.26
CA SER A 77 -14.71 -39.47 18.12
C SER A 77 -13.85 -38.56 17.25
N LEU A 78 -13.69 -37.30 17.65
CA LEU A 78 -12.77 -36.35 17.02
C LEU A 78 -11.34 -36.90 16.90
N LEU A 79 -10.89 -37.63 17.94
CA LEU A 79 -9.56 -38.25 18.00
C LEU A 79 -9.41 -39.42 17.02
N ASP A 80 -10.48 -40.18 16.81
CA ASP A 80 -10.48 -41.32 15.88
C ASP A 80 -10.53 -40.83 14.43
N LEU A 81 -11.29 -39.75 14.18
CA LEU A 81 -11.45 -39.18 12.84
C LEU A 81 -10.17 -38.46 12.38
N TYR A 82 -9.46 -37.83 13.32
CA TYR A 82 -8.20 -37.12 13.04
C TYR A 82 -7.10 -37.56 14.02
N PRO A 83 -6.46 -38.73 13.79
CA PRO A 83 -5.39 -39.20 14.66
C PRO A 83 -4.22 -38.21 14.74
N GLY A 84 -3.74 -37.92 15.96
CA GLY A 84 -2.66 -36.96 16.22
C GLY A 84 -3.15 -35.52 16.47
N ILE A 85 -4.45 -35.25 16.30
CA ILE A 85 -5.06 -33.96 16.63
C ILE A 85 -4.86 -33.58 18.11
N GLU A 86 -4.74 -34.57 19.00
CA GLU A 86 -4.54 -34.39 20.43
C GLU A 86 -3.27 -33.61 20.80
N PHE A 87 -2.28 -33.59 19.91
CA PHE A 87 -1.03 -32.85 20.07
C PHE A 87 -1.08 -31.45 19.46
N SER A 88 -2.15 -31.10 18.75
CA SER A 88 -2.32 -29.79 18.12
C SER A 88 -2.73 -28.71 19.12
N GLU A 89 -2.33 -27.47 18.86
CA GLU A 89 -2.80 -26.29 19.62
C GLU A 89 -4.32 -26.15 19.55
N MET A 90 -4.93 -26.52 18.42
CA MET A 90 -6.38 -26.54 18.25
C MET A 90 -7.06 -27.45 19.28
N PHE A 91 -6.59 -28.69 19.46
CA PHE A 91 -7.21 -29.59 20.43
C PHE A 91 -7.00 -29.12 21.87
N GLN A 92 -5.87 -28.49 22.17
CA GLN A 92 -5.65 -27.86 23.47
C GLN A 92 -6.66 -26.74 23.72
N ALA A 93 -6.93 -25.89 22.73
CA ALA A 93 -7.94 -24.84 22.80
C ALA A 93 -9.34 -25.43 23.04
N LEU A 94 -9.72 -26.47 22.29
CA LEU A 94 -11.00 -27.18 22.47
C LEU A 94 -11.10 -27.79 23.88
N ARG A 95 -10.05 -28.46 24.35
CA ARG A 95 -10.00 -29.09 25.67
C ARG A 95 -10.13 -28.05 26.77
N ASN A 96 -9.46 -26.91 26.64
CA ASN A 96 -9.56 -25.81 27.60
C ASN A 96 -10.97 -25.23 27.63
N CYS A 97 -11.61 -25.01 26.47
CA CYS A 97 -13.03 -24.60 26.42
C CYS A 97 -13.96 -25.62 27.09
N MET A 98 -13.73 -26.92 26.86
CA MET A 98 -14.53 -27.99 27.45
C MET A 98 -14.40 -28.01 28.99
N LEU A 99 -13.20 -27.80 29.51
CA LEU A 99 -12.90 -27.85 30.95
C LEU A 99 -13.25 -26.57 31.69
N LEU A 100 -12.82 -25.42 31.17
CA LEU A 100 -12.97 -24.11 31.80
C LEU A 100 -14.32 -23.48 31.50
N ARG A 101 -15.04 -23.97 30.48
CA ARG A 101 -16.35 -23.46 30.06
C ARG A 101 -16.29 -21.98 29.65
N GLU A 102 -15.17 -21.58 29.04
CA GLU A 102 -14.95 -20.28 28.44
C GLU A 102 -14.95 -20.40 26.91
N SER A 103 -15.50 -19.40 26.23
CA SER A 103 -15.49 -19.32 24.77
C SER A 103 -14.10 -18.99 24.25
N ASN A 104 -13.78 -19.46 23.04
CA ASN A 104 -12.48 -19.22 22.43
C ASN A 104 -12.62 -19.04 20.91
N LYS A 105 -11.74 -18.21 20.35
CA LYS A 105 -11.65 -17.94 18.93
C LYS A 105 -10.19 -18.01 18.50
N PHE A 106 -9.89 -18.82 17.50
CA PHE A 106 -8.53 -18.97 16.98
C PHE A 106 -8.54 -19.34 15.50
N GLU A 107 -7.40 -19.15 14.85
CA GLU A 107 -7.16 -19.57 13.46
C GLU A 107 -6.19 -20.77 13.47
N ALA A 108 -6.47 -21.79 12.67
CA ALA A 108 -5.62 -22.97 12.57
C ALA A 108 -5.45 -23.40 11.11
N GLU A 109 -4.23 -23.78 10.76
CA GLU A 109 -3.94 -24.45 9.50
C GLU A 109 -4.19 -25.95 9.67
N LEU A 110 -5.09 -26.50 8.87
CA LEU A 110 -5.40 -27.92 8.86
C LEU A 110 -4.97 -28.54 7.54
N SER A 111 -4.09 -29.54 7.66
CA SER A 111 -3.66 -30.40 6.56
C SER A 111 -4.51 -31.66 6.57
N PHE A 112 -5.47 -31.76 5.66
CA PHE A 112 -6.18 -33.01 5.43
C PHE A 112 -5.25 -34.01 4.74
N THR A 113 -5.40 -35.30 5.08
CA THR A 113 -4.49 -36.41 4.71
C THR A 113 -4.15 -36.51 3.22
N HIS A 114 -4.95 -35.93 2.32
CA HIS A 114 -4.69 -35.87 0.88
C HIS A 114 -5.06 -34.53 0.22
N GLY A 115 -4.82 -33.39 0.88
CA GLY A 115 -5.14 -32.06 0.33
C GLY A 115 -4.07 -31.00 0.59
N ASN A 116 -4.19 -29.87 -0.13
CA ASN A 116 -3.48 -28.65 0.24
C ASN A 116 -3.94 -28.19 1.62
N PRO A 117 -3.05 -27.64 2.47
CA PRO A 117 -3.45 -27.10 3.76
C PRO A 117 -4.47 -25.98 3.57
N SER A 118 -5.50 -25.99 4.42
CA SER A 118 -6.54 -24.98 4.46
C SER A 118 -6.50 -24.26 5.82
N TRP A 119 -6.66 -22.94 5.79
CA TRP A 119 -6.77 -22.13 7.00
C TRP A 119 -8.21 -22.04 7.43
N PHE A 120 -8.48 -22.30 8.71
CA PHE A 120 -9.80 -22.21 9.30
C PHE A 120 -9.82 -21.24 10.47
N GLU A 121 -10.80 -20.34 10.49
CA GLU A 121 -11.17 -19.59 11.69
C GLU A 121 -12.20 -20.43 12.46
N MET A 122 -11.91 -20.73 13.73
CA MET A 122 -12.80 -21.47 14.60
C MET A 122 -13.27 -20.62 15.76
N ARG A 123 -14.57 -20.67 16.03
CA ARG A 123 -15.18 -20.14 17.26
C ARG A 123 -15.81 -21.27 18.04
N VAL A 124 -15.40 -21.41 19.29
CA VAL A 124 -15.78 -22.51 20.17
C VAL A 124 -16.59 -21.94 21.31
N GLU A 125 -17.81 -22.43 21.44
CA GLU A 125 -18.76 -22.03 22.48
C GLU A 125 -19.11 -23.24 23.36
N PRO A 126 -18.92 -23.16 24.68
CA PRO A 126 -19.33 -24.23 25.59
C PRO A 126 -20.85 -24.31 25.69
N ILE A 127 -21.43 -25.49 25.45
CA ILE A 127 -22.87 -25.75 25.59
C ILE A 127 -23.12 -26.81 26.65
N GLU A 128 -24.34 -26.91 27.19
CA GLU A 128 -24.68 -27.82 28.32
C GLU A 128 -24.05 -29.22 28.19
N ASP A 129 -24.14 -29.78 26.98
CA ASP A 129 -23.78 -31.16 26.65
C ASP A 129 -22.43 -31.34 25.92
N GLY A 130 -21.57 -30.32 25.93
CA GLY A 130 -20.23 -30.35 25.33
C GLY A 130 -19.80 -28.99 24.74
N LEU A 131 -19.41 -28.98 23.46
CA LEU A 131 -19.00 -27.80 22.70
C LEU A 131 -19.82 -27.63 21.42
N MET A 132 -20.10 -26.39 21.06
CA MET A 132 -20.52 -25.98 19.73
C MET A 132 -19.35 -25.26 19.06
N ILE A 133 -19.00 -25.64 17.84
CA ILE A 133 -17.87 -25.07 17.11
C ILE A 133 -18.38 -24.58 15.77
N PHE A 134 -18.07 -23.32 15.47
CA PHE A 134 -18.24 -22.69 14.17
C PHE A 134 -16.88 -22.68 13.47
N THR A 135 -16.86 -23.05 12.20
CA THR A 135 -15.64 -23.19 11.40
C THR A 135 -15.83 -22.49 10.05
N LEU A 136 -14.95 -21.56 9.73
CA LEU A 136 -14.96 -20.82 8.48
C LEU A 136 -13.64 -21.03 7.73
N ASP A 137 -13.69 -21.45 6.46
CA ASP A 137 -12.49 -21.52 5.61
C ASP A 137 -12.05 -20.10 5.23
N ILE A 138 -10.85 -19.71 5.65
CA ILE A 138 -10.24 -18.40 5.39
C ILE A 138 -9.01 -18.51 4.47
N THR A 139 -8.84 -19.64 3.78
CA THR A 139 -7.65 -19.91 2.94
C THR A 139 -7.46 -18.88 1.84
N GLU A 140 -8.52 -18.53 1.10
CA GLU A 140 -8.44 -17.53 0.03
C GLU A 140 -8.09 -16.15 0.56
N ARG A 141 -8.63 -15.81 1.74
CA ARG A 141 -8.32 -14.57 2.44
C ARG A 141 -6.84 -14.52 2.82
N LYS A 142 -6.31 -15.56 3.46
CA LYS A 142 -4.89 -15.64 3.83
C LYS A 142 -3.96 -15.57 2.62
N LYS A 143 -4.30 -16.26 1.52
CA LYS A 143 -3.54 -16.18 0.26
C LYS A 143 -3.54 -14.78 -0.33
N SER A 144 -4.68 -14.11 -0.30
CA SER A 144 -4.80 -12.73 -0.79
C SER A 144 -4.01 -11.75 0.08
N GLU A 145 -4.05 -11.92 1.41
CA GLU A 145 -3.28 -11.12 2.36
C GLU A 145 -1.76 -11.30 2.15
N ASP A 146 -1.28 -12.54 1.97
CA ASP A 146 0.13 -12.82 1.69
C ASP A 146 0.58 -12.28 0.32
N ALA A 147 -0.25 -12.44 -0.72
CA ALA A 147 0.02 -11.90 -2.05
C ALA A 147 0.08 -10.36 -2.02
N LEU A 148 -0.84 -9.71 -1.31
CA LEU A 148 -0.84 -8.26 -1.12
C LEU A 148 0.43 -7.80 -0.40
N LYS A 149 0.82 -8.50 0.68
CA LYS A 149 2.03 -8.18 1.44
C LYS A 149 3.27 -8.25 0.55
N LYS A 150 3.46 -9.36 -0.18
CA LYS A 150 4.58 -9.53 -1.12
C LYS A 150 4.56 -8.48 -2.23
N LEU A 151 3.39 -8.11 -2.74
CA LEU A 151 3.29 -7.06 -3.75
C LEU A 151 3.72 -5.70 -3.17
N ASN A 152 3.31 -5.38 -1.94
CA ASN A 152 3.67 -4.13 -1.29
C ASN A 152 5.18 -4.04 -1.04
N GLU A 153 5.81 -5.10 -0.53
CA GLU A 153 7.27 -5.17 -0.35
C GLU A 153 8.02 -4.93 -1.67
N ASN A 154 7.61 -5.62 -2.75
CA ASN A 154 8.20 -5.42 -4.08
C ASN A 154 7.99 -3.99 -4.63
N LEU A 155 6.83 -3.38 -4.36
CA LEU A 155 6.54 -2.00 -4.78
C LEU A 155 7.41 -1.00 -4.01
N GLU A 156 7.59 -1.20 -2.70
CA GLU A 156 8.46 -0.37 -1.87
C GLU A 156 9.90 -0.38 -2.38
N GLU A 157 10.47 -1.57 -2.64
CA GLU A 157 11.82 -1.69 -3.23
C GLU A 157 11.93 -0.98 -4.59
N LYS A 158 10.91 -1.12 -5.44
CA LYS A 158 10.89 -0.48 -6.76
C LYS A 158 10.78 1.04 -6.65
N ILE A 159 9.98 1.55 -5.70
CA ILE A 159 9.86 2.99 -5.43
C ILE A 159 11.20 3.53 -4.94
N GLU A 160 11.86 2.85 -4.00
CA GLU A 160 13.16 3.27 -3.48
C GLU A 160 14.20 3.33 -4.60
N SER A 161 14.32 2.28 -5.40
CA SER A 161 15.24 2.22 -6.53
C SER A 161 14.98 3.33 -7.57
N ARG A 162 13.70 3.55 -7.93
CA ARG A 162 13.32 4.60 -8.89
C ARG A 162 13.56 6.00 -8.33
N THR A 163 13.30 6.21 -7.05
CA THR A 163 13.56 7.49 -6.37
C THR A 163 15.05 7.80 -6.37
N ALA A 164 15.90 6.81 -6.04
CA ALA A 164 17.35 6.98 -6.07
C ALA A 164 17.87 7.31 -7.48
N GLN A 165 17.37 6.62 -8.52
CA GLN A 165 17.72 6.92 -9.91
C GLN A 165 17.30 8.33 -10.33
N LEU A 166 16.09 8.74 -9.97
CA LEU A 166 15.58 10.08 -10.29
C LEU A 166 16.40 11.18 -9.60
N GLN A 167 16.75 10.97 -8.33
CA GLN A 167 17.60 11.90 -7.58
C GLN A 167 19.00 12.02 -8.21
N ALA A 168 19.62 10.91 -8.60
CA ALA A 168 20.90 10.92 -9.30
C ALA A 168 20.82 11.70 -10.61
N LYS A 169 19.80 11.43 -11.44
CA LYS A 169 19.60 12.14 -12.71
C LYS A 169 19.32 13.64 -12.52
N ASN A 170 18.51 14.01 -11.54
CA ASN A 170 18.25 15.41 -11.21
C ASN A 170 19.53 16.12 -10.76
N LYS A 171 20.38 15.44 -9.98
CA LYS A 171 21.68 15.98 -9.59
C LYS A 171 22.57 16.23 -10.80
N ASP A 172 22.72 15.25 -11.70
CA ASP A 172 23.52 15.38 -12.92
C ASP A 172 23.06 16.55 -13.81
N ILE A 173 21.73 16.70 -13.96
CA ILE A 173 21.12 17.81 -14.70
C ILE A 173 21.43 19.15 -14.01
N MET A 174 21.25 19.24 -12.69
CA MET A 174 21.52 20.47 -11.94
C MET A 174 23.00 20.86 -11.97
N ASP A 175 23.92 19.88 -11.90
CA ASP A 175 25.35 20.14 -12.01
C ASP A 175 25.71 20.67 -13.40
N SER A 176 25.11 20.11 -14.45
CA SER A 176 25.28 20.58 -15.84
C SER A 176 24.72 21.99 -16.05
N LEU A 177 23.53 22.29 -15.50
CA LEU A 177 22.93 23.63 -15.55
C LEU A 177 23.76 24.66 -14.78
N ASN A 178 24.30 24.29 -13.62
CA ASN A 178 25.18 25.16 -12.85
C ASN A 178 26.49 25.45 -13.60
N TYR A 179 27.02 24.46 -14.32
CA TYR A 179 28.17 24.66 -15.20
C TYR A 179 27.83 25.62 -16.35
N ALA A 180 26.69 25.42 -17.03
CA ALA A 180 26.21 26.33 -18.06
C ALA A 180 26.02 27.77 -17.54
N ARG A 181 25.51 27.94 -16.32
CA ARG A 181 25.42 29.25 -15.66
C ARG A 181 26.79 29.91 -15.49
N LYS A 182 27.82 29.17 -15.09
CA LYS A 182 29.18 29.71 -14.98
C LYS A 182 29.70 30.21 -16.34
N ILE A 183 29.42 29.47 -17.41
CA ILE A 183 29.76 29.90 -18.78
C ILE A 183 29.00 31.19 -19.10
N GLN A 184 27.68 31.21 -18.96
CA GLN A 184 26.86 32.39 -19.25
C GLN A 184 27.31 33.62 -18.47
N GLN A 185 27.60 33.47 -17.17
CA GLN A 185 28.10 34.57 -16.33
C GLN A 185 29.47 35.09 -16.76
N ALA A 186 30.29 34.28 -17.44
CA ALA A 186 31.57 34.71 -17.98
C ALA A 186 31.44 35.63 -19.20
N PHE A 187 30.30 35.57 -19.92
CA PHE A 187 29.98 36.50 -21.01
C PHE A 187 29.45 37.84 -20.51
N LEU A 188 28.89 37.89 -19.28
CA LEU A 188 28.34 39.12 -18.73
C LEU A 188 29.45 40.11 -18.34
N PRO A 189 29.27 41.43 -18.57
CA PRO A 189 30.22 42.44 -18.16
C PRO A 189 30.50 42.41 -16.65
N LYS A 190 31.78 42.47 -16.31
CA LYS A 190 32.22 42.54 -14.91
C LYS A 190 31.77 43.86 -14.29
N ARG A 191 31.45 43.81 -12.99
CA ARG A 191 31.05 44.99 -12.21
C ARG A 191 32.06 46.14 -12.28
N SER A 192 33.36 45.84 -12.37
CA SER A 192 34.40 46.87 -12.51
C SER A 192 34.25 47.68 -13.80
N MET A 193 33.95 47.03 -14.93
CA MET A 193 33.77 47.73 -16.21
C MET A 193 32.60 48.72 -16.18
N LEU A 194 31.52 48.38 -15.47
CA LEU A 194 30.37 49.27 -15.27
C LEU A 194 30.75 50.50 -14.42
N MET A 195 31.49 50.30 -13.33
CA MET A 195 31.95 51.39 -12.46
C MET A 195 32.93 52.33 -13.16
N ASP A 196 33.79 51.79 -14.04
CA ASP A 196 34.73 52.58 -14.84
C ASP A 196 34.04 53.37 -15.97
N SER A 197 32.80 52.99 -16.31
CA SER A 197 32.03 53.58 -17.41
C SER A 197 30.96 54.55 -16.90
N PHE A 198 30.38 54.31 -15.72
CA PHE A 198 29.27 55.09 -15.16
C PHE A 198 29.46 55.33 -13.66
N ILE A 199 29.53 56.60 -13.27
CA ILE A 199 29.81 57.06 -11.88
C ILE A 199 28.72 56.59 -10.89
N GLU A 200 27.45 56.63 -11.30
CA GLU A 200 26.31 56.19 -10.48
C GLU A 200 25.53 55.10 -11.21
N SER A 201 25.98 53.85 -11.08
CA SER A 201 25.35 52.70 -11.76
C SER A 201 25.07 51.52 -10.83
N MET A 202 23.99 50.79 -11.12
CA MET A 202 23.59 49.56 -10.45
C MET A 202 23.04 48.56 -11.48
N VAL A 203 23.37 47.28 -11.30
CA VAL A 203 22.81 46.18 -12.10
C VAL A 203 22.02 45.25 -11.19
N ILE A 204 20.78 44.98 -11.58
CA ILE A 204 19.93 43.96 -10.98
C ILE A 204 19.70 42.90 -12.05
N TYR A 205 20.28 41.71 -11.83
CA TYR A 205 20.16 40.59 -12.75
C TYR A 205 19.67 39.37 -11.99
N GLN A 206 18.40 39.03 -12.20
CA GLN A 206 17.71 37.95 -11.50
C GLN A 206 17.04 37.01 -12.50
N PRO A 207 17.75 35.96 -12.94
CA PRO A 207 17.19 34.90 -13.78
C PRO A 207 15.98 34.22 -13.15
N LYS A 208 15.01 33.81 -13.98
CA LYS A 208 13.88 32.95 -13.57
C LYS A 208 14.35 31.54 -13.18
N ASP A 209 15.26 30.97 -13.98
CA ASP A 209 15.83 29.63 -13.81
C ASP A 209 17.34 29.73 -13.51
N VAL A 210 18.07 28.60 -13.55
CA VAL A 210 19.53 28.57 -13.34
C VAL A 210 20.29 29.39 -14.39
N VAL A 211 19.75 29.47 -15.61
CA VAL A 211 20.27 30.27 -16.73
C VAL A 211 19.13 31.12 -17.32
N SER A 212 19.46 32.22 -18.00
CA SER A 212 18.49 33.26 -18.42
C SER A 212 18.54 33.56 -19.91
N GLY A 213 17.41 33.93 -20.53
CA GLY A 213 17.43 34.54 -21.87
C GLY A 213 17.85 36.00 -21.86
N ASP A 214 17.64 36.67 -20.73
CA ASP A 214 17.97 38.05 -20.51
C ASP A 214 19.48 38.22 -20.32
N PHE A 215 20.01 39.32 -20.85
CA PHE A 215 21.39 39.70 -20.61
C PHE A 215 21.57 41.21 -20.67
N TYR A 216 22.68 41.66 -20.11
CA TYR A 216 23.19 43.00 -20.34
C TYR A 216 24.60 42.89 -20.93
N TRP A 217 24.94 43.84 -21.79
CA TRP A 217 26.20 43.88 -22.51
C TRP A 217 26.76 45.29 -22.47
N LEU A 218 28.08 45.39 -22.31
CA LEU A 218 28.79 46.65 -22.16
C LEU A 218 30.11 46.58 -22.92
N ARG A 219 30.40 47.59 -23.71
CA ARG A 219 31.71 47.80 -24.32
C ARG A 219 32.07 49.27 -24.36
N LYS A 220 33.36 49.56 -24.27
CA LYS A 220 33.91 50.91 -24.33
C LYS A 220 35.03 50.95 -25.35
N ASP A 221 35.01 51.97 -26.20
CA ASP A 221 36.14 52.35 -27.06
C ASP A 221 36.61 53.77 -26.71
N GLU A 222 37.43 54.37 -27.56
CA GLU A 222 37.99 55.72 -27.33
C GLU A 222 36.92 56.83 -27.37
N ASN A 223 35.81 56.61 -28.07
CA ASN A 223 34.81 57.65 -28.38
C ASN A 223 33.50 57.44 -27.61
N TYR A 224 33.09 56.19 -27.41
CA TYR A 224 31.77 55.84 -26.92
C TYR A 224 31.80 54.69 -25.91
N THR A 225 30.79 54.71 -25.03
CA THR A 225 30.43 53.57 -24.19
C THR A 225 29.10 53.03 -24.72
N TYR A 226 29.12 51.79 -25.16
CA TYR A 226 27.97 51.06 -25.67
C TYR A 226 27.37 50.20 -24.56
N LEU A 227 26.07 50.32 -24.36
CA LEU A 227 25.32 49.56 -23.36
C LEU A 227 24.08 48.97 -24.04
N ALA A 228 23.84 47.68 -23.82
CA ALA A 228 22.62 47.01 -24.24
C ALA A 228 22.05 46.20 -23.07
N VAL A 229 20.73 46.16 -22.99
CA VAL A 229 19.97 45.23 -22.15
C VAL A 229 18.97 44.57 -23.08
N ALA A 230 18.94 43.24 -23.08
CA ALA A 230 18.16 42.47 -24.02
C ALA A 230 17.43 41.34 -23.30
N ASP A 231 16.23 41.06 -23.78
CA ASP A 231 15.40 39.92 -23.38
C ASP A 231 15.23 39.03 -24.62
N CYS A 232 15.79 37.82 -24.57
CA CYS A 232 15.66 36.85 -25.63
C CYS A 232 14.44 35.96 -25.36
N THR A 233 13.72 35.61 -26.43
CA THR A 233 12.54 34.74 -26.33
C THR A 233 12.87 33.38 -25.70
N GLY A 234 12.02 32.95 -24.77
CA GLY A 234 12.18 31.70 -24.02
C GLY A 234 12.83 31.89 -22.64
N HIS A 235 12.87 30.82 -21.85
CA HIS A 235 13.55 30.81 -20.55
C HIS A 235 14.30 29.49 -20.36
N GLY A 236 15.17 29.42 -19.35
CA GLY A 236 16.04 28.26 -19.15
C GLY A 236 17.07 28.11 -20.28
N VAL A 237 17.40 26.86 -20.62
CA VAL A 237 18.53 26.55 -21.52
C VAL A 237 18.39 27.14 -22.92
N PRO A 238 17.24 27.05 -23.62
CA PRO A 238 17.12 27.62 -24.96
C PRO A 238 17.32 29.14 -24.98
N GLY A 239 16.68 29.87 -24.05
CA GLY A 239 16.86 31.31 -23.94
C GLY A 239 18.32 31.69 -23.65
N ALA A 240 18.98 30.94 -22.78
CA ALA A 240 20.40 31.16 -22.46
C ALA A 240 21.32 30.98 -23.66
N LEU A 241 21.07 30.00 -24.54
CA LEU A 241 21.84 29.83 -25.77
C LEU A 241 21.65 31.03 -26.71
N VAL A 242 20.41 31.52 -26.88
CA VAL A 242 20.14 32.72 -27.69
C VAL A 242 20.83 33.95 -27.10
N SER A 243 20.81 34.12 -25.79
CA SER A 243 21.49 35.21 -25.10
C SER A 243 22.99 35.23 -25.40
N MET A 244 23.66 34.06 -25.36
CA MET A 244 25.10 33.95 -25.62
C MET A 244 25.43 34.23 -27.08
N ILE A 245 24.62 33.73 -28.02
CA ILE A 245 24.77 34.06 -29.44
C ILE A 245 24.62 35.58 -29.64
N GLY A 246 23.59 36.18 -29.04
CA GLY A 246 23.34 37.62 -29.14
C GLY A 246 24.50 38.46 -28.59
N MET A 247 25.02 38.11 -27.40
CA MET A 247 26.19 38.77 -26.81
C MET A 247 27.43 38.67 -27.70
N GLU A 248 27.69 37.51 -28.29
CA GLU A 248 28.83 37.32 -29.18
C GLU A 248 28.70 38.10 -30.49
N GLN A 249 27.48 38.19 -31.03
CA GLN A 249 27.24 39.02 -32.22
C GLN A 249 27.41 40.51 -31.92
N LEU A 250 27.00 41.00 -30.74
CA LEU A 250 27.27 42.37 -30.32
C LEU A 250 28.78 42.66 -30.20
N ASN A 251 29.59 41.70 -29.75
CA ASN A 251 31.04 41.84 -29.73
C ASN A 251 31.65 42.02 -31.13
N ASN A 252 31.05 41.41 -32.16
CA ASN A 252 31.54 41.51 -33.52
C ASN A 252 31.02 42.78 -34.21
N LEU A 253 29.72 43.06 -34.12
CA LEU A 253 29.08 44.15 -34.84
C LEU A 253 29.58 45.54 -34.40
N VAL A 254 29.90 45.71 -33.12
CA VAL A 254 30.45 46.97 -32.59
C VAL A 254 31.84 47.30 -33.14
N LEU A 255 32.57 46.32 -33.69
CA LEU A 255 33.86 46.56 -34.34
C LEU A 255 33.71 47.10 -35.77
N GLU A 256 32.56 46.86 -36.40
CA GLU A 256 32.31 47.14 -37.82
C GLU A 256 31.30 48.27 -38.04
N LEU A 257 30.46 48.56 -37.04
CA LEU A 257 29.31 49.45 -37.16
C LEU A 257 29.25 50.47 -36.03
N ASP A 258 29.19 51.76 -36.39
CA ASP A 258 29.08 52.86 -35.42
C ASP A 258 27.63 53.23 -35.06
N SER A 259 26.63 52.56 -35.65
CA SER A 259 25.21 52.89 -35.48
C SER A 259 24.45 51.82 -34.70
N PRO A 260 23.87 52.14 -33.52
CA PRO A 260 23.04 51.21 -32.76
C PRO A 260 21.88 50.62 -33.57
N ALA A 261 21.25 51.41 -34.44
CA ALA A 261 20.17 50.94 -35.28
C ALA A 261 20.63 49.83 -36.24
N LYS A 262 21.78 50.02 -36.91
CA LYS A 262 22.35 49.01 -37.81
C LYS A 262 22.80 47.77 -37.06
N MET A 263 23.38 47.93 -35.87
CA MET A 263 23.78 46.80 -35.02
C MET A 263 22.56 45.94 -34.66
N LEU A 264 21.44 46.54 -34.25
CA LEU A 264 20.22 45.80 -33.91
C LEU A 264 19.59 45.11 -35.13
N GLU A 265 19.60 45.74 -36.30
CA GLU A 265 19.09 45.15 -37.55
C GLU A 265 19.91 43.90 -37.95
N ASN A 266 21.25 44.00 -37.92
CA ASN A 266 22.14 42.88 -38.22
C ASN A 266 22.04 41.78 -37.15
N LEU A 267 21.98 42.15 -35.87
CA LEU A 267 21.79 41.21 -34.78
C LEU A 267 20.53 40.37 -34.97
N ASN A 268 19.41 41.03 -35.32
CA ASN A 268 18.15 40.34 -35.59
C ASN A 268 18.26 39.37 -36.77
N GLU A 269 18.92 39.77 -37.86
CA GLU A 269 19.12 38.91 -39.04
C GLU A 269 19.95 37.66 -38.71
N VAL A 270 21.06 37.84 -37.98
CA VAL A 270 21.96 36.73 -37.60
C VAL A 270 21.27 35.77 -36.63
N VAL A 271 20.63 36.29 -35.57
CA VAL A 271 19.91 35.46 -34.59
C VAL A 271 18.74 34.73 -35.25
N SER A 272 17.98 35.39 -36.12
CA SER A 272 16.87 34.76 -36.86
C SER A 272 17.36 33.66 -37.79
N THR A 273 18.49 33.87 -38.48
CA THR A 273 19.08 32.88 -39.38
C THR A 273 19.59 31.67 -38.61
N ALA A 274 20.28 31.89 -37.49
CA ALA A 274 20.79 30.84 -36.62
C ALA A 274 19.66 29.94 -36.07
N LEU A 275 18.52 30.53 -35.69
CA LEU A 275 17.37 29.80 -35.16
C LEU A 275 16.58 29.04 -36.24
N ARG A 276 16.45 29.60 -37.45
CA ARG A 276 15.70 28.95 -38.56
C ARG A 276 16.40 27.76 -39.19
N GLN A 277 17.72 27.60 -39.01
CA GLN A 277 18.44 26.43 -39.53
C GLN A 277 18.04 25.12 -38.83
N ASN A 278 17.54 25.18 -37.59
CA ASN A 278 17.11 23.98 -36.84
C ASN A 278 15.72 23.45 -37.25
N GLU A 279 14.78 24.31 -37.65
CA GLU A 279 13.42 23.88 -38.02
C GLU A 279 13.38 22.98 -39.27
N ARG A 280 14.40 23.05 -40.14
CA ARG A 280 14.50 22.19 -41.33
C ARG A 280 14.96 20.76 -41.02
N GLN A 281 15.48 20.46 -39.83
CA GLN A 281 15.92 19.11 -39.46
C GLN A 281 14.86 18.28 -38.73
N GLU A 282 13.88 18.91 -38.07
CA GLU A 282 12.81 18.18 -37.35
C GLU A 282 11.68 17.66 -38.27
N GLY A 283 11.63 18.08 -39.54
CA GLY A 283 10.60 17.67 -40.50
C GLY A 283 10.89 16.40 -41.31
N SER A 284 11.95 15.64 -40.99
CA SER A 284 12.40 14.49 -41.79
C SER A 284 12.67 13.24 -40.95
N GLN A 285 11.75 12.85 -40.06
CA GLN A 285 11.75 11.51 -39.48
C GLN A 285 10.32 11.09 -39.12
N ASP A 286 9.53 10.74 -40.15
CA ASP A 286 8.40 9.81 -40.02
C ASP A 286 8.43 8.91 -41.26
N GLY A 287 8.88 7.67 -41.04
CA GLY A 287 8.90 6.57 -42.00
C GLY A 287 8.60 5.26 -41.28
#